data_AF-A0A9D5PGW1-F1
#
_entry.id   AF-A0A9D5PGW1-F1
#
_cell.length_a   1.000
_cell.length_b   1.000
_cell.length_c   1.000
_cell.angle_alpha   90.00
_cell.angle_beta   90.00
_cell.angle_gamma   90.00
#
_symmetry.space_group_name_H-M   'P 1'
#
loop_
_entity.id
_entity.type
_entity.pdbx_description
1 polymer ?
#
loop_
_entity_poly.entity_id
_entity_poly.type
_entity_poly.pdbx_seq_one_letter_code
_entity_poly.pdbx_strand_id
1 'polypeptide(L)'
;MNNVPNKLSAILFLAIALFNECSVAADNQQNAQQQIVASDSTSKDTIRNKVTRKFTVNPDGDDIRTRFVNEDTNYVRPYNTDYAQWLLNRKLFPFDHKVQYYNGEEKQNSNGRNNIISVGVLKYDLVGTFSKNKERPADLQQCADACIRLWAEYLWEHKMYDKIHFKNAPGFVFSYKKWAEGYRVHFDKNWKASWSKDAGVDYSYTTFRKYLSLVFTYCGTATLAKEMTPVKSTDIQPGDILIWGGSPGHAVTVMDVLRNKQTGKLKVMFSQSYMPAQEIEILANNEDHYRWTDKWTKGMWFSPWFEIDEEKSPVINTPQWTFDLSDGAKFMRWRDK
;
A
#
# COMPACT_ATOMS: atom_id res chain seq x y z
N MET A 1 -21.67 -43.29 -43.16
CA MET A 1 -20.64 -42.28 -42.84
C MET A 1 -20.21 -42.51 -41.41
N ASN A 2 -19.01 -43.06 -41.19
CA ASN A 2 -18.53 -43.44 -39.86
C ASN A 2 -17.08 -42.97 -39.62
N ASN A 3 -16.90 -42.26 -38.51
CA ASN A 3 -15.82 -42.36 -37.53
C ASN A 3 -14.52 -43.14 -37.81
N VAL A 4 -13.42 -42.46 -37.44
CA VAL A 4 -12.28 -42.92 -36.59
C VAL A 4 -11.02 -43.50 -37.28
N PRO A 5 -9.79 -43.28 -36.73
CA PRO A 5 -8.51 -43.47 -37.43
C PRO A 5 -7.55 -44.49 -36.74
N ASN A 6 -6.25 -44.37 -37.04
CA ASN A 6 -5.07 -45.10 -36.51
C ASN A 6 -4.82 -46.49 -37.16
N LYS A 7 -3.59 -47.04 -37.26
CA LYS A 7 -2.42 -46.92 -36.36
C LYS A 7 -1.11 -47.48 -37.02
N LEU A 8 0.05 -47.26 -36.37
CA LEU A 8 1.29 -48.07 -36.36
C LEU A 8 2.25 -48.13 -37.58
N SER A 9 3.54 -47.87 -37.32
CA SER A 9 4.67 -48.83 -37.48
C SER A 9 5.95 -48.35 -36.75
N ALA A 10 6.87 -49.28 -36.46
CA ALA A 10 8.09 -49.09 -35.66
C ALA A 10 9.36 -49.60 -36.40
N ILE A 11 10.46 -49.92 -35.67
CA ILE A 11 11.80 -50.50 -36.06
C ILE A 11 12.93 -49.43 -35.96
N LEU A 12 13.85 -49.43 -34.98
CA LEU A 12 14.91 -50.39 -34.54
C LEU A 12 16.26 -50.18 -35.26
N PHE A 13 17.36 -49.96 -34.51
CA PHE A 13 18.72 -50.35 -34.90
C PHE A 13 19.62 -50.62 -33.67
N LEU A 14 20.75 -51.31 -33.89
CA LEU A 14 21.47 -52.16 -32.92
C LEU A 14 22.87 -51.63 -32.53
N ALA A 15 23.56 -52.33 -31.62
CA ALA A 15 24.78 -51.93 -30.90
C ALA A 15 26.12 -52.41 -31.55
N ILE A 16 27.20 -52.45 -30.74
CA ILE A 16 28.58 -53.03 -30.89
C ILE A 16 29.69 -51.95 -31.06
N ALA A 17 30.92 -52.01 -30.51
CA ALA A 17 31.54 -52.56 -29.26
C ALA A 17 33.08 -52.21 -29.27
N LEU A 18 33.84 -52.64 -28.24
CA LEU A 18 35.34 -52.79 -28.20
C LEU A 18 36.18 -51.50 -27.97
N PHE A 19 37.39 -51.50 -27.36
CA PHE A 19 38.26 -52.53 -26.75
C PHE A 19 39.23 -51.92 -25.68
N ASN A 20 39.73 -52.76 -24.75
CA ASN A 20 41.04 -52.78 -24.04
C ASN A 20 41.83 -51.49 -23.66
N GLU A 21 42.33 -51.45 -22.40
CA GLU A 21 43.75 -51.81 -22.12
C GLU A 21 43.99 -52.20 -20.64
N CYS A 22 45.14 -52.83 -20.36
CA CYS A 22 45.44 -53.56 -19.11
C CYS A 22 46.88 -53.31 -18.63
N SER A 23 47.11 -53.27 -17.31
CA SER A 23 48.43 -53.43 -16.68
C SER A 23 48.30 -53.86 -15.21
N VAL A 24 49.29 -54.60 -14.70
CA VAL A 24 49.17 -55.56 -13.57
C VAL A 24 50.23 -55.33 -12.49
N ALA A 25 49.83 -55.43 -11.21
CA ALA A 25 50.56 -56.01 -10.05
C ALA A 25 49.71 -55.76 -8.77
N ALA A 26 49.12 -56.77 -8.12
CA ALA A 26 49.71 -57.65 -7.09
C ALA A 26 50.04 -56.88 -5.76
N ASP A 27 49.62 -57.30 -4.56
CA ASP A 27 48.89 -58.53 -4.18
C ASP A 27 48.20 -58.41 -2.78
N ASN A 28 47.38 -59.41 -2.45
CA ASN A 28 46.92 -59.86 -1.13
C ASN A 28 45.79 -59.17 -0.30
N GLN A 29 44.74 -59.99 -0.10
CA GLN A 29 43.88 -60.20 1.08
C GLN A 29 42.50 -59.49 1.26
N GLN A 30 41.48 -60.33 1.00
CA GLN A 30 40.14 -60.43 1.61
C GLN A 30 39.00 -59.46 1.20
N ASN A 31 38.14 -60.00 0.32
CA ASN A 31 36.72 -59.61 0.17
C ASN A 31 35.91 -60.06 1.41
N ALA A 32 35.12 -59.18 2.03
CA ALA A 32 33.66 -59.01 1.85
C ALA A 32 32.82 -60.22 2.36
N GLN A 33 31.76 -60.05 3.16
CA GLN A 33 30.85 -58.93 3.42
C GLN A 33 30.52 -58.87 4.94
N GLN A 34 29.82 -57.91 5.57
CA GLN A 34 29.04 -56.70 5.20
C GLN A 34 29.08 -55.76 6.47
N GLN A 35 28.59 -54.52 6.58
CA GLN A 35 27.71 -53.69 5.74
C GLN A 35 28.02 -52.17 5.87
N ILE A 36 27.44 -51.44 4.92
CA ILE A 36 27.30 -49.98 4.71
C ILE A 36 26.65 -49.27 5.92
N VAL A 37 26.94 -48.04 6.38
CA VAL A 37 27.90 -46.93 6.13
C VAL A 37 27.11 -45.62 6.35
N ALA A 38 27.65 -44.68 7.14
CA ALA A 38 27.64 -43.22 6.88
C ALA A 38 28.16 -42.46 8.11
N SER A 39 29.49 -42.39 8.27
CA SER A 39 30.13 -41.56 9.29
C SER A 39 30.35 -40.13 8.80
N ASP A 40 29.89 -39.19 9.62
CA ASP A 40 30.55 -37.92 9.97
C ASP A 40 31.57 -37.31 8.98
N SER A 41 31.23 -36.13 8.43
CA SER A 41 32.22 -35.25 7.81
C SER A 41 32.03 -33.82 8.30
N THR A 42 33.02 -33.40 9.07
CA THR A 42 33.23 -32.08 9.68
C THR A 42 32.61 -30.91 8.93
N SER A 43 31.72 -30.18 9.62
CA SER A 43 31.08 -28.97 9.14
C SER A 43 32.11 -27.87 8.81
N LYS A 44 32.24 -27.52 7.53
CA LYS A 44 32.75 -26.19 7.15
C LYS A 44 31.72 -25.16 7.57
N ASP A 45 31.96 -24.53 8.71
CA ASP A 45 31.09 -23.54 9.30
C ASP A 45 31.13 -22.26 8.44
N THR A 46 30.32 -22.26 7.40
CA THR A 46 30.21 -21.13 6.49
C THR A 46 29.43 -20.06 7.23
N ILE A 47 30.15 -19.07 7.77
CA ILE A 47 29.57 -17.87 8.37
C ILE A 47 28.74 -17.17 7.29
N ARG A 48 27.47 -17.56 7.16
CA ARG A 48 26.46 -16.77 6.46
C ARG A 48 26.34 -15.48 7.26
N ASN A 49 26.85 -14.38 6.70
CA ASN A 49 26.58 -13.04 7.20
C ASN A 49 25.07 -12.93 7.46
N LYS A 50 24.71 -12.96 8.75
CA LYS A 50 23.33 -12.91 9.20
C LYS A 50 22.86 -11.49 8.93
N VAL A 51 22.25 -11.28 7.76
CA VAL A 51 21.68 -9.99 7.34
C VAL A 51 20.82 -9.50 8.50
N THR A 52 21.32 -8.49 9.21
CA THR A 52 20.68 -7.99 10.42
C THR A 52 19.36 -7.39 9.99
N ARG A 53 18.26 -7.97 10.48
CA ARG A 53 16.91 -7.47 10.18
C ARG A 53 16.87 -6.01 10.63
N LYS A 54 16.51 -5.12 9.70
CA LYS A 54 16.33 -3.68 9.95
C LYS A 54 14.86 -3.32 10.16
N PHE A 55 13.97 -4.28 9.91
CA PHE A 55 12.54 -4.16 10.14
C PHE A 55 11.93 -5.56 10.30
N THR A 56 10.81 -5.63 11.02
CA THR A 56 9.97 -6.82 11.18
C THR A 56 8.50 -6.47 10.93
N VAL A 57 7.79 -7.34 10.23
CA VAL A 57 6.32 -7.34 10.23
C VAL A 57 5.84 -8.27 11.35
N ASN A 58 4.96 -7.78 12.21
CA ASN A 58 4.33 -8.54 13.29
C ASN A 58 2.88 -8.88 12.90
N PRO A 59 2.57 -10.12 12.48
CA PRO A 59 1.22 -10.50 12.03
C PRO A 59 0.12 -10.19 13.05
N ASP A 60 0.43 -10.28 14.35
CA ASP A 60 -0.53 -10.08 15.44
C ASP A 60 -0.77 -8.60 15.79
N GLY A 61 0.08 -7.69 15.31
CA GLY A 61 -0.11 -6.24 15.47
C GLY A 61 -1.35 -5.77 14.71
N ASP A 62 -2.23 -4.99 15.35
CA ASP A 62 -3.54 -4.60 14.81
C ASP A 62 -3.62 -3.13 14.37
N ASP A 63 -2.51 -2.39 14.40
CA ASP A 63 -2.35 -1.03 13.84
C ASP A 63 -0.99 -0.86 13.16
N ILE A 64 -0.79 0.27 12.47
CA ILE A 64 0.44 0.59 11.73
C ILE A 64 1.69 0.43 12.62
N ARG A 65 1.65 0.96 13.85
CA ARG A 65 2.77 0.99 14.78
C ARG A 65 3.16 -0.41 15.28
N THR A 66 2.19 -1.26 15.54
CA THR A 66 2.40 -2.61 16.10
C THR A 66 2.63 -3.66 15.02
N ARG A 67 2.06 -3.49 13.82
CA ARG A 67 2.26 -4.36 12.64
C ARG A 67 3.61 -4.11 11.97
N PHE A 68 4.06 -2.87 11.85
CA PHE A 68 5.30 -2.51 11.14
C PHE A 68 6.35 -1.95 12.10
N VAL A 69 7.31 -2.80 12.47
CA VAL A 69 8.35 -2.48 13.45
C VAL A 69 9.66 -2.15 12.74
N ASN A 70 10.17 -0.93 12.95
CA ASN A 70 11.54 -0.56 12.58
C ASN A 70 12.51 -1.08 13.65
N GLU A 71 13.45 -1.94 13.25
CA GLU A 71 14.51 -2.48 14.13
C GLU A 71 15.84 -1.72 13.95
N ASP A 72 15.99 -0.93 12.89
CA ASP A 72 17.18 -0.10 12.68
C ASP A 72 17.18 1.09 13.65
N THR A 73 17.89 0.95 14.76
CA THR A 73 18.05 1.96 15.81
C THR A 73 18.74 3.25 15.35
N ASN A 74 19.30 3.29 14.14
CA ASN A 74 19.80 4.53 13.54
C ASN A 74 18.67 5.42 13.01
N TYR A 75 17.48 4.87 12.76
CA TYR A 75 16.30 5.59 12.32
C TYR A 75 15.35 5.88 13.49
N VAL A 76 14.86 7.12 13.54
CA VAL A 76 13.89 7.59 14.54
C VAL A 76 12.71 8.28 13.87
N ARG A 77 11.58 8.39 14.56
CA ARG A 77 10.42 9.18 14.13
C ARG A 77 10.62 10.64 14.55
N PRO A 78 10.83 11.59 13.62
CA PRO A 78 11.25 12.96 13.95
C PRO A 78 10.07 13.92 14.21
N TYR A 79 8.90 13.40 14.58
CA TYR A 79 7.65 14.16 14.69
C TYR A 79 6.90 13.83 15.98
N ASN A 80 6.00 14.73 16.40
CA ASN A 80 5.11 14.51 17.54
C ASN A 80 3.76 15.24 17.39
N THR A 81 3.19 15.28 16.18
CA THR A 81 1.87 15.88 15.94
C THR A 81 0.74 14.89 16.25
N ASP A 82 -0.39 15.37 16.75
CA ASP A 82 -1.55 14.53 17.09
C ASP A 82 -2.06 13.73 15.89
N TYR A 83 -2.13 14.35 14.70
CA TYR A 83 -2.52 13.64 13.48
C TYR A 83 -1.53 12.53 13.09
N ALA A 84 -0.23 12.71 13.29
CA ALA A 84 0.74 11.64 13.06
C ALA A 84 0.57 10.48 14.05
N GLN A 85 0.32 10.77 15.33
CA GLN A 85 0.00 9.73 16.32
C GLN A 85 -1.30 8.99 15.96
N TRP A 86 -2.32 9.73 15.50
CA TRP A 86 -3.61 9.20 15.07
C TRP A 86 -3.50 8.26 13.86
N LEU A 87 -2.67 8.61 12.87
CA LEU A 87 -2.39 7.78 11.69
C LEU A 87 -1.69 6.47 12.06
N LEU A 88 -0.71 6.52 12.95
CA LEU A 88 0.07 5.35 13.38
C LEU A 88 -0.74 4.37 14.24
N ASN A 89 -1.79 4.87 14.89
CA ASN A 89 -2.72 4.09 15.69
C ASN A 89 -3.98 3.68 14.88
N ARG A 90 -4.04 3.93 13.56
CA ARG A 90 -5.13 3.45 12.71
C ARG A 90 -5.10 1.93 12.65
N LYS A 91 -6.25 1.33 12.96
CA LYS A 91 -6.40 -0.12 12.98
C LYS A 91 -6.34 -0.72 11.59
N LEU A 92 -5.80 -1.93 11.52
CA LEU A 92 -5.65 -2.75 10.34
C LEU A 92 -6.65 -3.91 10.37
N PHE A 93 -6.95 -4.45 9.21
CA PHE A 93 -7.50 -5.80 9.10
C PHE A 93 -6.45 -6.87 9.50
N PRO A 94 -6.88 -8.12 9.75
CA PRO A 94 -5.97 -9.25 9.94
C PRO A 94 -4.90 -9.36 8.85
N PHE A 95 -3.77 -9.97 9.19
CA PHE A 95 -2.57 -9.97 8.35
C PHE A 95 -2.75 -10.63 6.98
N ASP A 96 -3.65 -11.60 6.88
CA ASP A 96 -3.99 -12.33 5.67
C ASP A 96 -5.07 -11.64 4.80
N HIS A 97 -5.75 -10.62 5.33
CA HIS A 97 -6.80 -9.87 4.64
C HIS A 97 -6.31 -9.31 3.30
N LYS A 98 -7.17 -9.45 2.28
CA LYS A 98 -6.90 -9.06 0.91
C LYS A 98 -7.70 -7.81 0.59
N VAL A 99 -7.04 -6.83 -0.01
CA VAL A 99 -7.66 -5.55 -0.40
C VAL A 99 -8.90 -5.83 -1.25
N GLN A 100 -10.04 -5.29 -0.85
CA GLN A 100 -11.30 -5.41 -1.59
C GLN A 100 -11.56 -4.16 -2.44
N TYR A 101 -12.13 -4.38 -3.62
CA TYR A 101 -12.72 -3.31 -4.43
C TYR A 101 -14.11 -2.92 -3.88
N TYR A 102 -14.63 -1.78 -4.34
CA TYR A 102 -15.98 -1.30 -3.96
C TYR A 102 -17.13 -2.28 -4.25
N ASN A 103 -16.95 -3.22 -5.18
CA ASN A 103 -17.93 -4.25 -5.52
C ASN A 103 -17.83 -5.50 -4.63
N GLY A 104 -16.86 -5.56 -3.71
CA GLY A 104 -16.58 -6.71 -2.84
C GLY A 104 -15.66 -7.76 -3.47
N GLU A 105 -15.15 -7.56 -4.69
CA GLU A 105 -14.18 -8.46 -5.30
C GLU A 105 -12.77 -8.27 -4.69
N GLU A 106 -12.03 -9.37 -4.57
CA GLU A 106 -10.65 -9.35 -4.11
C GLU A 106 -9.70 -8.78 -5.19
N LYS A 107 -8.88 -7.80 -4.80
CA LYS A 107 -7.83 -7.23 -5.61
C LYS A 107 -6.74 -8.27 -5.92
N GLN A 108 -6.67 -8.65 -7.19
CA GLN A 108 -5.60 -9.50 -7.70
C GLN A 108 -4.28 -8.72 -7.81
N ASN A 109 -3.18 -9.32 -7.33
CA ASN A 109 -1.82 -8.76 -7.43
C ASN A 109 -1.26 -8.79 -8.88
N SER A 110 -2.05 -9.19 -9.88
CA SER A 110 -1.64 -9.36 -11.28
C SER A 110 -1.43 -8.05 -12.06
N ASN A 111 -1.93 -6.92 -11.54
CA ASN A 111 -2.02 -5.67 -12.30
C ASN A 111 -0.92 -4.64 -11.92
N GLY A 112 -0.03 -5.00 -11.00
CA GLY A 112 1.21 -4.24 -10.73
C GLY A 112 2.36 -4.69 -11.63
N ARG A 113 3.57 -4.16 -11.42
CA ARG A 113 4.81 -4.55 -12.15
C ARG A 113 5.32 -5.95 -11.72
N ASN A 114 4.50 -7.00 -11.83
CA ASN A 114 4.72 -8.37 -11.31
C ASN A 114 5.01 -8.46 -9.79
N ASN A 115 4.59 -7.44 -9.03
CA ASN A 115 5.00 -7.24 -7.64
C ASN A 115 3.81 -7.13 -6.69
N ILE A 116 4.04 -7.44 -5.41
CA ILE A 116 3.05 -7.22 -4.34
C ILE A 116 2.71 -5.73 -4.26
N ILE A 117 1.43 -5.40 -4.12
CA ILE A 117 0.97 -4.01 -4.04
C ILE A 117 0.85 -3.56 -2.57
N SER A 118 0.28 -4.42 -1.73
CA SER A 118 -0.06 -4.11 -0.34
C SER A 118 0.61 -5.04 0.67
N VAL A 119 1.00 -4.48 1.81
CA VAL A 119 1.47 -5.20 3.02
C VAL A 119 0.53 -5.04 4.23
N GLY A 120 -0.63 -4.39 4.04
CA GLY A 120 -1.64 -4.22 5.07
C GLY A 120 -2.81 -3.38 4.57
N VAL A 121 -3.97 -3.49 5.23
CA VAL A 121 -5.19 -2.76 4.85
C VAL A 121 -5.77 -2.08 6.07
N LEU A 122 -6.04 -0.77 5.99
CA LEU A 122 -6.70 -0.03 7.07
C LEU A 122 -8.11 -0.56 7.26
N LYS A 123 -8.54 -0.65 8.52
CA LYS A 123 -9.88 -1.12 8.92
C LYS A 123 -10.95 -0.05 8.72
N TYR A 124 -11.04 0.45 7.50
CA TYR A 124 -12.06 1.36 7.01
C TYR A 124 -12.84 0.70 5.88
N ASP A 125 -14.15 0.83 5.94
CA ASP A 125 -15.06 0.54 4.85
C ASP A 125 -15.04 1.66 3.79
N LEU A 126 -15.47 1.33 2.57
CA LEU A 126 -15.54 2.28 1.46
C LEU A 126 -16.80 3.14 1.54
N VAL A 127 -16.66 4.47 1.37
CA VAL A 127 -17.83 5.36 1.27
C VAL A 127 -18.56 5.11 -0.04
N GLY A 128 -19.84 4.78 0.10
CA GLY A 128 -20.75 4.54 -1.00
C GLY A 128 -21.59 5.75 -1.40
N THR A 129 -22.61 5.50 -2.22
CA THR A 129 -23.67 6.46 -2.51
C THR A 129 -24.87 6.24 -1.59
N PHE A 130 -25.67 7.28 -1.36
CA PHE A 130 -26.83 7.20 -0.46
C PHE A 130 -28.15 7.30 -1.20
N SER A 131 -29.07 6.38 -0.92
CA SER A 131 -30.46 6.41 -1.40
C SER A 131 -31.42 6.05 -0.27
N LYS A 132 -32.42 6.90 -0.01
CA LYS A 132 -33.38 6.76 1.11
C LYS A 132 -32.69 6.47 2.46
N ASN A 133 -31.62 7.24 2.77
CA ASN A 133 -30.74 7.08 3.93
C ASN A 133 -29.95 5.76 4.04
N LYS A 134 -30.04 4.84 3.06
CA LYS A 134 -29.22 3.63 2.98
C LYS A 134 -27.99 3.88 2.10
N GLU A 135 -26.81 3.60 2.65
CA GLU A 135 -25.55 3.57 1.90
C GLU A 135 -25.50 2.34 0.98
N ARG A 136 -24.90 2.49 -0.20
CA ARG A 136 -24.71 1.43 -1.20
C ARG A 136 -23.27 1.51 -1.74
N PRO A 137 -22.56 0.37 -1.87
CA PRO A 137 -21.21 0.38 -2.44
C PRO A 137 -21.20 1.00 -3.84
N ALA A 138 -20.13 1.76 -4.14
CA ALA A 138 -19.99 2.50 -5.39
C ALA A 138 -18.50 2.78 -5.69
N ASP A 139 -18.15 2.89 -6.96
CA ASP A 139 -16.83 3.35 -7.40
C ASP A 139 -16.69 4.85 -7.15
N LEU A 140 -16.43 5.22 -5.89
CA LEU A 140 -16.50 6.60 -5.40
C LEU A 140 -15.29 7.00 -4.56
N GLN A 141 -14.92 6.23 -3.54
CA GLN A 141 -13.74 6.54 -2.71
C GLN A 141 -12.46 6.08 -3.42
N GLN A 142 -11.95 6.90 -4.35
CA GLN A 142 -10.71 6.66 -5.09
C GLN A 142 -9.50 7.31 -4.40
N CYS A 143 -8.39 7.49 -5.12
CA CYS A 143 -7.09 7.88 -4.55
C CYS A 143 -7.09 9.19 -3.72
N ALA A 144 -7.60 10.29 -4.29
CA ALA A 144 -7.71 11.57 -3.60
C ALA A 144 -8.73 11.50 -2.45
N ASP A 145 -9.78 10.70 -2.61
CA ASP A 145 -10.85 10.54 -1.63
C ASP A 145 -10.40 9.77 -0.40
N ALA A 146 -9.47 8.82 -0.53
CA ALA A 146 -8.80 8.19 0.61
C ALA A 146 -7.95 9.20 1.42
N CYS A 147 -7.29 10.13 0.75
CA CYS A 147 -6.54 11.21 1.41
C CYS A 147 -7.50 12.16 2.16
N ILE A 148 -8.60 12.56 1.50
CA ILE A 148 -9.69 13.35 2.10
C ILE A 148 -10.31 12.60 3.28
N ARG A 149 -10.56 11.29 3.16
CA ARG A 149 -11.15 10.42 4.18
C ARG A 149 -10.33 10.45 5.45
N LEU A 150 -9.03 10.16 5.38
CA LEU A 150 -8.16 10.12 6.57
C LEU A 150 -8.13 11.48 7.30
N TRP A 151 -8.02 12.58 6.57
CA TRP A 151 -8.01 13.92 7.17
C TRP A 151 -9.37 14.30 7.78
N ALA A 152 -10.46 14.04 7.07
CA ALA A 152 -11.81 14.35 7.54
C ALA A 152 -12.21 13.48 8.75
N GLU A 153 -11.85 12.20 8.79
CA GLU A 153 -12.06 11.29 9.93
C GLU A 153 -11.31 11.78 11.17
N TYR A 154 -10.02 12.16 11.03
CA TYR A 154 -9.26 12.75 12.13
C TYR A 154 -9.96 13.98 12.72
N LEU A 155 -10.33 14.94 11.86
CA LEU A 155 -11.04 16.15 12.30
C LEU A 155 -12.42 15.83 12.90
N TRP A 156 -13.13 14.81 12.40
CA TRP A 156 -14.46 14.43 12.88
C TRP A 156 -14.41 13.75 14.25
N GLU A 157 -13.47 12.81 14.46
CA GLU A 157 -13.20 12.18 15.77
C GLU A 157 -12.86 13.24 16.83
N HIS A 158 -12.10 14.27 16.47
CA HIS A 158 -11.74 15.39 17.34
C HIS A 158 -12.79 16.51 17.41
N LYS A 159 -13.96 16.33 16.79
CA LYS A 159 -15.08 17.30 16.73
C LYS A 159 -14.72 18.68 16.14
N MET A 160 -13.65 18.74 15.33
CA MET A 160 -13.15 19.94 14.66
C MET A 160 -13.96 20.26 13.39
N TYR A 161 -15.30 20.19 13.49
CA TYR A 161 -16.23 20.17 12.37
C TYR A 161 -16.13 21.41 11.45
N ASP A 162 -15.69 22.54 11.99
CA ASP A 162 -15.51 23.80 11.26
C ASP A 162 -14.32 23.73 10.27
N LYS A 163 -13.31 22.90 10.57
CA LYS A 163 -12.14 22.66 9.72
C LYS A 163 -12.40 21.64 8.60
N ILE A 164 -13.48 20.86 8.70
CA ILE A 164 -13.85 19.88 7.68
C ILE A 164 -14.55 20.62 6.54
N HIS A 165 -13.76 21.03 5.55
CA HIS A 165 -14.28 21.63 4.33
C HIS A 165 -13.41 21.31 3.10
N PHE A 166 -14.03 21.17 1.94
CA PHE A 166 -13.34 20.93 0.67
C PHE A 166 -13.95 21.76 -0.47
N LYS A 167 -13.18 22.03 -1.53
CA LYS A 167 -13.62 22.79 -2.70
C LYS A 167 -13.64 21.97 -3.99
N ASN A 168 -14.71 22.16 -4.78
CA ASN A 168 -14.72 21.76 -6.18
C ASN A 168 -13.91 22.72 -7.07
N ALA A 169 -13.78 22.40 -8.36
CA ALA A 169 -13.03 23.22 -9.31
C ALA A 169 -13.57 24.67 -9.48
N PRO A 170 -14.90 24.93 -9.47
CA PRO A 170 -15.45 26.29 -9.36
C PRO A 170 -15.17 27.03 -8.04
N GLY A 171 -14.63 26.38 -7.02
CA GLY A 171 -14.27 27.00 -5.73
C GLY A 171 -15.39 27.06 -4.69
N PHE A 172 -16.53 26.39 -4.92
CA PHE A 172 -17.60 26.28 -3.92
C PHE A 172 -17.14 25.44 -2.73
N VAL A 173 -17.43 25.90 -1.51
CA VAL A 173 -16.97 25.28 -0.27
C VAL A 173 -18.04 24.34 0.30
N PHE A 174 -17.74 23.04 0.30
CA PHE A 174 -18.48 22.02 1.03
C PHE A 174 -18.05 22.01 2.50
N SER A 175 -18.69 22.81 3.36
CA SER A 175 -18.46 22.78 4.82
C SER A 175 -19.27 21.66 5.49
N TYR A 176 -18.62 20.80 6.27
CA TYR A 176 -19.32 19.78 7.06
C TYR A 176 -20.12 20.40 8.21
N LYS A 177 -19.61 21.41 8.93
CA LYS A 177 -20.39 22.10 9.99
C LYS A 177 -21.75 22.55 9.44
N LYS A 178 -21.75 23.23 8.30
CA LYS A 178 -22.98 23.70 7.65
C LYS A 178 -23.89 22.55 7.20
N TRP A 179 -23.32 21.46 6.68
CA TRP A 179 -24.07 20.25 6.36
C TRP A 179 -24.72 19.60 7.59
N ALA A 180 -23.98 19.47 8.69
CA ALA A 180 -24.47 18.94 9.96
C ALA A 180 -25.51 19.87 10.62
N GLU A 181 -25.44 21.19 10.40
CA GLU A 181 -26.46 22.17 10.83
C GLU A 181 -27.79 22.10 10.02
N GLY A 182 -27.92 21.13 9.12
CA GLY A 182 -29.14 20.85 8.37
C GLY A 182 -29.19 21.45 6.97
N TYR A 183 -28.12 22.10 6.50
CA TYR A 183 -28.07 22.61 5.12
C TYR A 183 -27.71 21.52 4.12
N ARG A 184 -28.24 21.60 2.89
CA ARG A 184 -27.85 20.75 1.76
C ARG A 184 -27.42 21.60 0.57
N VAL A 185 -26.61 21.01 -0.30
CA VAL A 185 -26.14 21.66 -1.52
C VAL A 185 -27.12 21.39 -2.64
N HIS A 186 -27.55 22.46 -3.31
CA HIS A 186 -28.38 22.42 -4.51
C HIS A 186 -27.60 22.99 -5.68
N PHE A 187 -27.76 22.37 -6.84
CA PHE A 187 -27.18 22.83 -8.10
C PHE A 187 -28.31 23.37 -8.98
N ASP A 188 -28.15 24.57 -9.53
CA ASP A 188 -29.07 25.09 -10.54
C ASP A 188 -28.82 24.45 -11.92
N LYS A 189 -29.63 24.83 -12.92
CA LYS A 189 -29.50 24.37 -14.31
C LYS A 189 -28.15 24.68 -14.97
N ASN A 190 -27.34 25.56 -14.38
CA ASN A 190 -26.01 25.95 -14.84
C ASN A 190 -24.89 25.33 -13.97
N TRP A 191 -25.21 24.32 -13.16
CA TRP A 191 -24.31 23.69 -12.19
C TRP A 191 -23.74 24.63 -11.10
N LYS A 192 -24.41 25.76 -10.84
CA LYS A 192 -24.01 26.64 -9.74
C LYS A 192 -24.50 26.07 -8.42
N ALA A 193 -23.54 25.70 -7.57
CA ALA A 193 -23.81 25.21 -6.22
C ALA A 193 -24.29 26.34 -5.29
N SER A 194 -25.27 26.03 -4.44
CA SER A 194 -25.85 26.91 -3.43
C SER A 194 -26.25 26.11 -2.19
N TRP A 195 -26.47 26.77 -1.07
CA TRP A 195 -26.89 26.14 0.20
C TRP A 195 -28.34 26.49 0.52
N SER A 196 -29.18 25.48 0.74
CA SER A 196 -30.52 25.63 1.35
C SER A 196 -30.57 24.91 2.69
N LYS A 197 -31.52 25.25 3.57
CA LYS A 197 -31.71 24.60 4.87
C LYS A 197 -32.92 23.68 4.82
N ASP A 198 -32.68 22.39 4.61
CA ASP A 198 -33.72 21.42 4.24
C ASP A 198 -33.87 20.29 5.28
N ALA A 199 -33.01 20.26 6.30
CA ALA A 199 -32.99 19.25 7.34
C ALA A 199 -32.79 19.86 8.73
N GLY A 200 -33.01 19.04 9.77
CA GLY A 200 -32.60 19.35 11.14
C GLY A 200 -31.09 19.20 11.34
N VAL A 201 -30.61 19.63 12.52
CA VAL A 201 -29.23 19.46 12.95
C VAL A 201 -28.94 17.98 13.23
N ASP A 202 -27.87 17.45 12.66
CA ASP A 202 -27.43 16.06 12.80
C ASP A 202 -25.91 15.94 12.59
N TYR A 203 -25.18 15.71 13.70
CA TYR A 203 -23.74 15.44 13.71
C TYR A 203 -23.42 13.93 13.75
N SER A 204 -24.37 13.05 13.43
CA SER A 204 -24.12 11.61 13.37
C SER A 204 -23.08 11.23 12.32
N TYR A 205 -22.38 10.13 12.57
CA TYR A 205 -21.43 9.55 11.64
C TYR A 205 -22.08 9.21 10.28
N THR A 206 -23.33 8.76 10.27
CA THR A 206 -24.11 8.54 9.04
C THR A 206 -24.29 9.82 8.21
N THR A 207 -24.48 10.97 8.84
CA THR A 207 -24.58 12.26 8.13
C THR A 207 -23.21 12.82 7.73
N PHE A 208 -22.14 12.48 8.46
CA PHE A 208 -20.76 12.69 8.00
C PHE A 208 -20.41 11.85 6.77
N ARG A 209 -20.80 10.57 6.70
CA ARG A 209 -20.59 9.75 5.49
C ARG A 209 -21.36 10.25 4.28
N LYS A 210 -22.59 10.76 4.44
CA LYS A 210 -23.32 11.44 3.36
C LYS A 210 -22.57 12.68 2.86
N TYR A 211 -21.94 13.43 3.77
CA TYR A 211 -21.08 14.54 3.40
C TYR A 211 -19.82 14.10 2.64
N LEU A 212 -19.16 13.02 3.07
CA LEU A 212 -18.03 12.45 2.32
C LEU A 212 -18.45 12.00 0.92
N SER A 213 -19.60 11.32 0.79
CA SER A 213 -20.18 10.91 -0.49
C SER A 213 -20.41 12.11 -1.43
N LEU A 214 -20.90 13.24 -0.90
CA LEU A 214 -21.00 14.50 -1.64
C LEU A 214 -19.62 15.05 -2.05
N VAL A 215 -18.65 15.08 -1.13
CA VAL A 215 -17.31 15.61 -1.39
C VAL A 215 -16.61 14.80 -2.48
N PHE A 216 -16.64 13.46 -2.40
CA PHE A 216 -16.02 12.56 -3.39
C PHE A 216 -16.68 12.66 -4.77
N THR A 217 -17.93 13.12 -4.86
CA THR A 217 -18.62 13.38 -6.14
C THR A 217 -18.11 14.64 -6.86
N TYR A 218 -17.57 15.63 -6.12
CA TYR A 218 -17.30 16.98 -6.65
C TYR A 218 -15.86 17.49 -6.42
N CYS A 219 -15.05 16.76 -5.66
CA CYS A 219 -13.63 17.03 -5.42
C CYS A 219 -12.79 15.92 -6.06
N GLY A 220 -11.49 16.14 -6.17
CA GLY A 220 -10.56 15.14 -6.71
C GLY A 220 -9.13 15.67 -6.73
N THR A 221 -8.20 14.90 -7.29
CA THR A 221 -6.75 15.15 -7.23
C THR A 221 -6.37 16.59 -7.64
N ALA A 222 -6.98 17.11 -8.71
CA ALA A 222 -6.71 18.46 -9.22
C ALA A 222 -7.28 19.60 -8.35
N THR A 223 -8.33 19.37 -7.55
CA THR A 223 -8.85 20.38 -6.59
C THR A 223 -8.10 20.29 -5.27
N LEU A 224 -7.85 19.07 -4.79
CA LEU A 224 -7.07 18.76 -3.60
C LEU A 224 -5.67 19.39 -3.64
N ALA A 225 -4.96 19.26 -4.77
CA ALA A 225 -3.65 19.89 -4.96
C ALA A 225 -3.65 21.43 -4.81
N LYS A 226 -4.79 22.11 -5.03
CA LYS A 226 -4.92 23.58 -4.88
C LYS A 226 -5.29 24.01 -3.46
N GLU A 227 -5.82 23.08 -2.65
CA GLU A 227 -6.31 23.33 -1.29
C GLU A 227 -5.22 23.26 -0.21
N MET A 228 -4.13 22.54 -0.50
CA MET A 228 -2.96 22.27 0.34
C MET A 228 -1.79 23.25 0.12
N THR A 229 -0.70 23.12 0.86
CA THR A 229 0.57 23.87 0.68
C THR A 229 1.73 22.93 0.37
N PRO A 230 2.65 23.26 -0.55
CA PRO A 230 3.85 22.45 -0.80
C PRO A 230 4.72 22.24 0.45
N VAL A 231 5.35 21.08 0.52
CA VAL A 231 6.27 20.64 1.57
C VAL A 231 7.61 20.28 0.93
N LYS A 232 8.72 20.68 1.56
CA LYS A 232 10.07 20.25 1.14
C LYS A 232 10.34 18.83 1.65
N SER A 233 11.15 18.04 0.95
CA SER A 233 11.60 16.72 1.41
C SER A 233 12.15 16.70 2.84
N THR A 234 12.89 17.75 3.24
CA THR A 234 13.41 17.91 4.60
C THR A 234 12.32 17.97 5.66
N ASP A 235 11.11 18.40 5.31
CA ASP A 235 10.05 18.79 6.23
C ASP A 235 8.87 17.82 6.23
N ILE A 236 8.94 16.73 5.45
CA ILE A 236 7.88 15.70 5.33
C ILE A 236 7.57 15.06 6.69
N GLN A 237 6.29 14.95 7.02
CA GLN A 237 5.75 14.29 8.21
C GLN A 237 4.52 13.43 7.86
N PRO A 238 4.07 12.53 8.75
CA PRO A 238 2.82 11.80 8.54
C PRO A 238 1.62 12.74 8.43
N GLY A 239 0.73 12.46 7.48
CA GLY A 239 -0.40 13.31 7.12
C GLY A 239 -0.16 14.23 5.91
N ASP A 240 1.09 14.35 5.46
CA ASP A 240 1.40 14.93 4.15
C ASP A 240 0.94 14.00 3.02
N ILE A 241 0.60 14.59 1.87
CA ILE A 241 0.12 13.89 0.69
C ILE A 241 1.18 14.03 -0.42
N LEU A 242 1.62 12.91 -0.99
CA LEU A 242 2.35 12.90 -2.26
C LEU A 242 1.32 12.85 -3.39
N ILE A 243 1.29 13.87 -4.24
CA ILE A 243 0.20 14.10 -5.19
C ILE A 243 0.69 14.58 -6.56
N TRP A 244 0.09 14.04 -7.62
CA TRP A 244 0.18 14.55 -8.99
C TRP A 244 -1.19 15.15 -9.36
N GLY A 245 -1.31 16.49 -9.34
CA GLY A 245 -2.57 17.24 -9.42
C GLY A 245 -3.29 17.27 -10.77
N GLY A 246 -3.24 16.19 -11.56
CA GLY A 246 -3.76 16.09 -12.92
C GLY A 246 -5.13 15.41 -13.06
N SER A 247 -5.54 15.19 -14.31
CA SER A 247 -6.63 14.29 -14.72
C SER A 247 -6.23 13.57 -16.02
N PRO A 248 -5.70 12.33 -15.95
CA PRO A 248 -5.51 11.52 -14.76
C PRO A 248 -4.48 12.13 -13.79
N GLY A 249 -4.61 11.78 -12.51
CA GLY A 249 -3.70 12.18 -11.44
C GLY A 249 -3.90 11.24 -10.26
N HIS A 250 -2.89 11.14 -9.39
CA HIS A 250 -2.89 10.22 -8.25
C HIS A 250 -2.46 10.91 -6.97
N ALA A 251 -2.87 10.36 -5.82
CA ALA A 251 -2.53 10.85 -4.50
C ALA A 251 -2.36 9.70 -3.50
N VAL A 252 -1.33 9.79 -2.66
CA VAL A 252 -1.06 8.84 -1.57
C VAL A 252 -0.73 9.60 -0.28
N THR A 253 -1.16 9.07 0.88
CA THR A 253 -0.94 9.69 2.20
C THR A 253 0.33 9.13 2.85
N VAL A 254 1.18 9.99 3.40
CA VAL A 254 2.32 9.61 4.25
C VAL A 254 1.80 9.15 5.61
N MET A 255 2.01 7.88 5.97
CA MET A 255 1.50 7.25 7.21
C MET A 255 2.52 7.19 8.34
N ASP A 256 3.81 7.09 7.99
CA ASP A 256 4.93 7.08 8.93
C ASP A 256 6.16 7.70 8.26
N VAL A 257 7.06 8.24 9.07
CA VAL A 257 8.30 8.88 8.63
C VAL A 257 9.44 8.45 9.56
N LEU A 258 10.51 7.90 8.98
CA LEU A 258 11.72 7.54 9.67
C LEU A 258 12.87 8.40 9.14
N ARG A 259 13.66 9.00 10.05
CA ARG A 259 14.84 9.78 9.70
C ARG A 259 16.09 9.16 10.34
N ASN A 260 17.13 8.98 9.54
CA ASN A 260 18.42 8.53 10.05
C ASN A 260 19.09 9.62 10.89
N LYS A 261 19.47 9.31 12.12
CA LYS A 261 20.07 10.26 13.08
C LYS A 261 21.40 10.87 12.63
N GLN A 262 22.17 10.16 11.80
CA GLN A 262 23.52 10.58 11.39
C GLN A 262 23.52 11.24 10.01
N THR A 263 22.80 10.65 9.05
CA THR A 263 22.83 11.08 7.65
C THR A 263 21.64 11.96 7.24
N GLY A 264 20.64 12.12 8.11
CA GLY A 264 19.42 12.86 7.78
C GLY A 264 18.49 12.16 6.77
N LYS A 265 18.91 11.03 6.17
CA LYS A 265 18.16 10.24 5.18
C LYS A 265 16.74 9.96 5.64
N LEU A 266 15.79 10.17 4.73
CA LEU A 266 14.37 10.04 4.97
C LEU A 266 13.86 8.70 4.43
N LYS A 267 12.99 8.03 5.19
CA LYS A 267 12.11 6.99 4.67
C LYS A 267 10.66 7.27 5.06
N VAL A 268 9.72 7.00 4.15
CA VAL A 268 8.30 7.28 4.33
C VAL A 268 7.46 6.04 4.06
N MET A 269 6.37 5.85 4.80
CA MET A 269 5.36 4.83 4.52
C MET A 269 4.18 5.49 3.82
N PHE A 270 3.63 4.86 2.78
CA PHE A 270 2.48 5.37 2.03
C PHE A 270 1.22 4.50 2.22
N SER A 271 0.06 5.15 2.26
CA SER A 271 -1.24 4.51 2.02
C SER A 271 -1.95 5.08 0.81
N GLN A 272 -2.78 4.26 0.15
CA GLN A 272 -3.58 4.70 -0.99
C GLN A 272 -4.94 4.01 -1.06
N SER A 273 -5.88 4.64 -1.76
CA SER A 273 -6.85 3.92 -2.61
C SER A 273 -6.47 4.14 -4.08
N TYR A 274 -7.18 3.52 -5.02
CA TYR A 274 -6.84 3.55 -6.44
C TYR A 274 -8.10 3.77 -7.30
N MET A 275 -7.96 3.55 -8.61
CA MET A 275 -9.04 3.61 -9.60
C MET A 275 -9.10 2.23 -10.29
N PRO A 276 -10.17 1.42 -10.13
CA PRO A 276 -11.40 1.70 -9.38
C PRO A 276 -11.21 1.77 -7.86
N ALA A 277 -12.20 2.31 -7.15
CA ALA A 277 -12.22 2.45 -5.71
C ALA A 277 -12.02 1.11 -4.98
N GLN A 278 -11.19 1.15 -3.94
CA GLN A 278 -10.73 -0.01 -3.18
C GLN A 278 -10.38 0.41 -1.74
N GLU A 279 -10.33 -0.55 -0.82
CA GLU A 279 -9.90 -0.33 0.56
C GLU A 279 -8.55 0.40 0.65
N ILE A 280 -8.35 1.15 1.74
CA ILE A 280 -7.12 1.94 1.92
C ILE A 280 -5.98 1.00 2.32
N GLU A 281 -5.05 0.78 1.39
CA GLU A 281 -3.96 -0.18 1.51
C GLU A 281 -2.63 0.50 1.88
N ILE A 282 -1.77 -0.21 2.62
CA ILE A 282 -0.39 0.21 2.94
C ILE A 282 0.54 -0.38 1.89
N LEU A 283 1.29 0.50 1.21
CA LEU A 283 2.03 0.13 0.01
C LEU A 283 3.32 -0.65 0.30
N ALA A 284 3.57 -1.68 -0.50
CA ALA A 284 4.80 -2.43 -0.51
C ALA A 284 5.93 -1.65 -1.22
N ASN A 285 7.06 -1.42 -0.57
CA ASN A 285 8.27 -0.98 -1.26
C ASN A 285 8.91 -2.17 -1.98
N ASN A 286 8.69 -2.23 -3.29
CA ASN A 286 9.19 -3.28 -4.16
C ASN A 286 10.65 -3.11 -4.59
N GLU A 287 11.30 -1.98 -4.30
CA GLU A 287 12.74 -1.79 -4.55
C GLU A 287 13.58 -2.40 -3.40
N ASP A 288 12.98 -2.60 -2.22
CA ASP A 288 13.64 -3.13 -1.01
C ASP A 288 13.41 -4.65 -0.87
N HIS A 289 14.08 -5.43 -1.71
CA HIS A 289 13.94 -6.89 -1.82
C HIS A 289 14.58 -7.69 -0.65
N TYR A 290 14.01 -7.62 0.56
CA TYR A 290 14.37 -8.58 1.62
C TYR A 290 13.74 -9.96 1.38
N ARG A 291 14.55 -10.91 0.89
CA ARG A 291 14.16 -12.33 0.87
C ARG A 291 14.12 -12.90 2.29
N TRP A 292 12.95 -13.32 2.72
CA TRP A 292 12.72 -13.93 4.03
C TRP A 292 12.55 -15.43 3.91
N THR A 293 13.12 -16.18 4.86
CA THR A 293 12.82 -17.59 5.09
C THR A 293 12.82 -17.86 6.58
N ASP A 294 11.65 -17.96 7.19
CA ASP A 294 11.47 -18.67 8.45
C ASP A 294 10.30 -19.65 8.32
N LYS A 295 10.33 -20.67 9.17
CA LYS A 295 9.45 -21.84 9.20
C LYS A 295 7.95 -21.50 9.14
N TRP A 296 7.55 -20.32 9.62
CA TRP A 296 6.15 -19.89 9.66
C TRP A 296 5.71 -19.01 8.48
N THR A 297 6.65 -18.42 7.73
CA THR A 297 6.33 -17.60 6.55
C THR A 297 7.19 -18.00 5.35
N LYS A 298 6.64 -18.86 4.47
CA LYS A 298 7.16 -19.07 3.12
C LYS A 298 6.83 -17.85 2.24
N GLY A 299 7.60 -16.77 2.34
CA GLY A 299 7.29 -15.55 1.59
C GLY A 299 8.37 -14.48 1.63
N MET A 300 8.47 -13.76 0.51
CA MET A 300 9.27 -12.53 0.39
C MET A 300 8.48 -11.38 1.03
N TRP A 301 9.05 -10.71 2.03
CA TRP A 301 8.40 -9.59 2.73
C TRP A 301 8.98 -8.28 2.26
N PHE A 302 8.10 -7.36 1.87
CA PHE A 302 8.46 -6.04 1.39
C PHE A 302 8.43 -5.04 2.55
N SER A 303 9.43 -4.17 2.63
CA SER A 303 9.40 -3.03 3.54
C SER A 303 8.20 -2.13 3.19
N PRO A 304 7.45 -1.57 4.15
CA PRO A 304 6.47 -0.52 3.87
C PRO A 304 7.11 0.87 3.68
N TRP A 305 8.42 1.00 3.91
CA TRP A 305 9.14 2.27 3.89
C TRP A 305 9.96 2.46 2.60
N PHE A 306 9.68 3.57 1.91
CA PHE A 306 10.34 4.05 0.70
C PHE A 306 11.41 5.08 1.09
N GLU A 307 12.64 4.95 0.60
CA GLU A 307 13.68 5.98 0.81
C GLU A 307 13.40 7.18 -0.10
N ILE A 308 13.43 8.39 0.46
CA ILE A 308 13.20 9.64 -0.28
C ILE A 308 14.51 10.42 -0.34
N ASP A 309 15.04 10.56 -1.55
CA ASP A 309 16.38 11.11 -1.83
C ASP A 309 16.32 11.90 -3.15
N GLU A 310 15.76 13.11 -3.09
CA GLU A 310 15.53 13.99 -4.25
C GLU A 310 16.83 14.35 -4.99
N GLU A 311 17.99 14.30 -4.30
CA GLU A 311 19.31 14.52 -4.89
C GLU A 311 19.75 13.36 -5.80
N LYS A 312 19.35 12.12 -5.49
CA LYS A 312 19.63 10.94 -6.33
C LYS A 312 18.57 10.69 -7.39
N SER A 313 17.31 10.95 -7.06
CA SER A 313 16.18 10.67 -7.94
C SER A 313 15.00 11.59 -7.61
N PRO A 314 14.49 12.39 -8.56
CA PRO A 314 13.19 13.05 -8.41
C PRO A 314 12.03 12.04 -8.53
N VAL A 315 12.29 10.80 -8.94
CA VAL A 315 11.30 9.77 -9.21
C VAL A 315 11.09 8.87 -7.98
N ILE A 316 9.83 8.77 -7.54
CA ILE A 316 9.36 7.87 -6.48
C ILE A 316 8.46 6.80 -7.12
N ASN A 317 8.90 5.54 -7.11
CA ASN A 317 8.11 4.41 -7.61
C ASN A 317 7.24 3.82 -6.50
N THR A 318 5.92 3.95 -6.62
CA THR A 318 4.98 3.10 -5.87
C THR A 318 4.58 1.88 -6.73
N PRO A 319 3.95 0.82 -6.16
CA PRO A 319 3.63 -0.40 -6.90
C PRO A 319 2.72 -0.21 -8.13
N GLN A 320 1.89 0.83 -8.14
CA GLN A 320 0.92 1.11 -9.21
C GLN A 320 1.12 2.48 -9.89
N TRP A 321 1.84 3.42 -9.28
CA TRP A 321 2.04 4.77 -9.81
C TRP A 321 3.48 5.26 -9.61
N THR A 322 4.05 5.90 -10.62
CA THR A 322 5.34 6.61 -10.50
C THR A 322 5.07 8.10 -10.35
N PHE A 323 5.60 8.70 -9.28
CA PHE A 323 5.56 10.13 -9.05
C PHE A 323 6.91 10.73 -9.46
N ASP A 324 6.92 11.71 -10.35
CA ASP A 324 8.13 12.46 -10.72
C ASP A 324 8.04 13.88 -10.14
N LEU A 325 8.90 14.19 -9.17
CA LEU A 325 8.96 15.48 -8.49
C LEU A 325 9.50 16.60 -9.38
N SER A 326 10.17 16.25 -10.49
CA SER A 326 10.57 17.19 -11.53
C SER A 326 9.46 17.46 -12.54
N ASP A 327 8.51 16.54 -12.70
CA ASP A 327 7.32 16.66 -13.57
C ASP A 327 6.01 16.66 -12.76
N GLY A 328 5.84 17.70 -11.93
CA GLY A 328 4.54 18.09 -11.38
C GLY A 328 4.04 17.32 -10.15
N ALA A 329 4.62 16.17 -9.78
CA ALA A 329 4.33 15.54 -8.49
C ALA A 329 4.95 16.34 -7.34
N LYS A 330 4.26 16.42 -6.18
CA LYS A 330 4.70 17.22 -5.03
C LYS A 330 4.27 16.59 -3.70
N PHE A 331 5.07 16.77 -2.66
CA PHE A 331 4.60 16.63 -1.28
C PHE A 331 3.82 17.89 -0.87
N MET A 332 2.67 17.69 -0.24
CA MET A 332 1.70 18.75 0.07
C MET A 332 1.07 18.51 1.45
N ARG A 333 0.92 19.56 2.25
CA ARG A 333 0.31 19.51 3.60
C ARG A 333 -1.08 20.15 3.59
N TRP A 334 -2.00 19.56 4.35
CA TRP A 334 -3.28 20.20 4.69
C TRP A 334 -3.03 21.56 5.35
N ARG A 335 -3.73 22.60 4.89
CA ARG A 335 -3.60 23.92 5.49
C ARG A 335 -4.34 23.94 6.82
N ASP A 336 -3.66 24.35 7.88
CA ASP A 336 -4.33 24.84 9.09
C ASP A 336 -5.16 26.07 8.71
N LYS A 337 -6.47 25.86 8.62
CA LYS A 337 -7.52 26.87 8.42
C LYS A 337 -8.38 26.95 9.68
#